data_AF-A0A833MC75-F1
#
_entry.id   AF-A0A833MC75-F1
#
_cell.length_a   1.000
_cell.length_b   1.000
_cell.length_c   1.000
_cell.angle_alpha   90.00
_cell.angle_beta   90.00
_cell.angle_gamma   90.00
#
_symmetry.space_group_name_H-M   'P 1'
#
loop_
_entity.id
_entity.type
_entity.pdbx_description
1 polymer ?
#
loop_
_entity_poly.entity_id
_entity_poly.type
_entity_poly.pdbx_seq_one_letter_code
_entity_poly.pdbx_strand_id
1 'polypeptide(L)'
;MKRFWLPVVLAIGGALLWFRFWTVEYRGRRVLLSHPLLDVDSFENAGRKLSSPQARKVQELLVSARVESEYGSLGEMVEALHSLRFPGYGTRGLSIEAPDGGALSLHCVEIPESGRDRCLLFRHAGERLRLLDDVVVRSPVGSVELLSERPVYRDPAGAELAAERVPRAGE
;
A
#
# COMPACT_ATOMS: atom_id res chain seq x y z
N MET A 1 46.08 3.02 -29.96
CA MET A 1 44.78 2.32 -29.99
C MET A 1 43.97 2.52 -28.70
N LYS A 2 43.51 3.74 -28.36
CA LYS A 2 42.78 4.01 -27.08
C LYS A 2 41.47 4.83 -27.22
N ARG A 3 41.07 5.24 -28.42
CA ARG A 3 39.93 6.17 -28.65
C ARG A 3 38.58 5.51 -28.95
N PHE A 4 38.52 4.19 -29.17
CA PHE A 4 37.28 3.49 -29.52
C PHE A 4 36.41 3.08 -28.32
N TRP A 5 36.95 3.15 -27.09
CA TRP A 5 36.22 2.69 -25.89
C TRP A 5 35.36 3.77 -25.23
N LEU A 6 35.68 5.05 -25.44
CA LEU A 6 34.94 6.16 -24.85
C LEU A 6 33.44 6.21 -25.24
N PRO A 7 33.04 6.06 -26.52
CA PRO A 7 31.61 6.08 -26.88
C PRO A 7 30.86 4.87 -26.33
N VAL A 8 31.52 3.72 -26.21
CA VAL A 8 30.93 2.50 -25.62
C VAL A 8 30.67 2.71 -24.13
N VAL A 9 31.64 3.27 -23.40
CA VAL A 9 31.47 3.57 -21.96
C VAL A 9 30.37 4.59 -21.72
N LEU A 10 30.28 5.63 -22.55
CA LEU A 10 29.21 6.63 -22.47
C LEU A 10 27.83 6.01 -22.78
N ALA A 11 27.74 5.14 -23.80
CA ALA A 11 26.49 4.44 -24.12
C ALA A 11 26.04 3.51 -22.98
N ILE A 12 26.97 2.74 -22.38
CA ILE A 12 26.69 1.89 -21.22
C ILE A 12 26.26 2.74 -20.02
N GLY A 13 26.97 3.82 -19.73
CA GLY A 13 26.63 4.75 -18.65
C GLY A 13 25.25 5.37 -18.84
N GLY A 14 24.92 5.79 -20.06
CA GLY A 14 23.60 6.31 -20.43
C GLY A 14 22.49 5.27 -20.28
N ALA A 15 22.72 4.03 -20.72
CA ALA A 15 21.76 2.94 -20.57
C ALA A 15 21.50 2.58 -19.10
N LEU A 16 22.54 2.56 -18.25
CA LEU A 16 22.39 2.31 -16.82
C LEU A 16 21.63 3.44 -16.11
N LEU A 17 21.89 4.70 -16.47
CA LEU A 17 21.14 5.85 -15.98
C LEU A 17 19.67 5.79 -16.39
N TRP A 18 19.40 5.40 -17.64
CA TRP A 18 18.03 5.22 -18.14
C TRP A 18 17.29 4.12 -17.39
N PHE A 19 17.92 2.95 -17.20
CA PHE A 19 17.31 1.79 -16.54
C PHE A 19 16.91 2.07 -15.08
N ARG A 20 17.59 3.03 -14.42
CA ARG A 20 17.25 3.45 -13.04
C ARG A 20 15.81 3.96 -12.92
N PHE A 21 15.26 4.56 -13.98
CA PHE A 21 13.90 5.09 -13.98
C PHE A 21 12.84 4.01 -14.21
N TRP A 22 13.23 2.83 -14.69
CA TRP A 22 12.34 1.68 -14.91
C TRP A 22 12.22 0.79 -13.70
N THR A 23 12.91 1.12 -12.61
CA THR A 23 12.90 0.29 -11.40
C THR A 23 12.64 1.15 -10.18
N VAL A 24 11.92 0.60 -9.22
CA VAL A 24 11.74 1.19 -7.90
C VAL A 24 12.19 0.23 -6.82
N GLU A 25 12.76 0.76 -5.76
CA GLU A 25 13.03 -0.02 -4.57
C GLU A 25 11.78 0.00 -3.68
N TYR A 26 11.30 -1.18 -3.33
CA TYR A 26 10.15 -1.35 -2.47
C TYR A 26 10.41 -2.49 -1.50
N ARG A 27 10.42 -2.16 -0.20
CA ARG A 27 10.64 -3.10 0.92
C ARG A 27 11.88 -3.98 0.72
N GLY A 28 13.01 -3.34 0.37
CA GLY A 28 14.31 -3.99 0.15
C GLY A 28 14.39 -4.83 -1.14
N ARG A 29 13.41 -4.72 -2.04
CA ARG A 29 13.40 -5.41 -3.34
C ARG A 29 13.33 -4.40 -4.47
N ARG A 30 14.14 -4.63 -5.51
CA ARG A 30 13.98 -3.90 -6.77
C ARG A 30 12.80 -4.49 -7.56
N VAL A 31 11.89 -3.63 -7.97
CA VAL A 31 10.69 -3.95 -8.76
C VAL A 31 10.82 -3.27 -10.11
N LEU A 32 10.59 -4.02 -11.18
CA LEU A 32 10.59 -3.50 -12.55
C LEU A 32 9.21 -2.94 -12.89
N LEU A 33 9.17 -1.72 -13.39
CA LEU A 33 7.96 -1.01 -13.79
C LEU A 33 7.67 -1.21 -15.27
N SER A 34 6.40 -1.09 -15.65
CA SER A 34 5.98 -1.08 -17.06
C SER A 34 6.18 0.29 -17.72
N HIS A 35 6.30 1.35 -16.91
CA HIS A 35 6.54 2.73 -17.35
C HIS A 35 7.62 3.37 -16.48
N PRO A 36 8.47 4.26 -17.02
CA PRO A 36 9.51 4.92 -16.25
C PRO A 36 8.91 5.96 -15.28
N LEU A 37 9.51 6.07 -14.10
CA LEU A 37 9.18 7.04 -13.03
C LEU A 37 9.56 8.50 -13.34
N LEU A 38 10.12 8.79 -14.52
CA LEU A 38 10.58 10.14 -14.89
C LEU A 38 9.46 11.16 -14.98
N ASP A 39 8.25 10.69 -15.29
CA ASP A 39 7.06 11.50 -15.40
C ASP A 39 6.05 10.93 -14.39
N VAL A 40 6.00 11.56 -13.22
CA VAL A 40 5.14 11.13 -12.11
C VAL A 40 3.68 11.15 -12.55
N ASP A 41 3.26 12.18 -13.30
CA ASP A 41 1.90 12.29 -13.82
C ASP A 41 1.60 11.16 -14.81
N SER A 42 2.53 10.87 -15.74
CA SER A 42 2.37 9.75 -16.67
C SER A 42 2.35 8.40 -15.93
N PHE A 43 3.18 8.23 -14.90
CA PHE A 43 3.22 7.00 -14.12
C PHE A 43 1.92 6.83 -13.31
N GLU A 44 1.45 7.86 -12.61
CA GLU A 44 0.21 7.82 -11.81
C GLU A 44 -1.02 7.55 -12.68
N ASN A 45 -1.06 8.09 -13.90
CA ASN A 45 -2.16 7.92 -14.84
C ASN A 45 -1.97 6.70 -15.79
N ALA A 46 -0.86 5.97 -15.68
CA ALA A 46 -0.64 4.79 -16.50
C ALA A 46 -1.69 3.71 -16.16
N GLY A 47 -2.40 3.22 -17.18
CA GLY A 47 -3.43 2.20 -17.01
C GLY A 47 -2.91 0.88 -16.43
N ARG A 48 -1.61 0.59 -16.61
CA ARG A 48 -0.94 -0.56 -15.99
C ARG A 48 0.49 -0.21 -15.61
N LYS A 49 0.79 -0.16 -14.31
CA LYS A 49 2.12 0.24 -13.81
C LYS A 49 3.09 -0.94 -13.66
N LEU A 50 2.55 -2.16 -13.53
CA LEU A 50 3.31 -3.38 -13.26
C LEU A 50 2.91 -4.52 -14.22
N SER A 51 3.88 -5.32 -14.65
CA SER A 51 3.60 -6.60 -15.32
C SER A 51 2.98 -7.61 -14.34
N SER A 52 2.28 -8.65 -14.82
CA SER A 52 1.58 -9.60 -13.94
C SER A 52 2.51 -10.25 -12.89
N PRO A 53 3.74 -10.68 -13.26
CA PRO A 53 4.67 -11.25 -12.27
C PRO A 53 5.14 -10.23 -11.23
N GLN A 54 5.40 -8.98 -11.64
CA GLN A 54 5.82 -7.92 -10.72
C GLN A 54 4.69 -7.50 -9.79
N ALA A 55 3.46 -7.39 -10.32
CA ALA A 55 2.27 -7.13 -9.53
C ALA A 55 2.12 -8.18 -8.43
N ARG A 56 2.13 -9.48 -8.76
CA ARG A 56 2.04 -10.56 -7.76
C ARG A 56 3.11 -10.45 -6.66
N LYS A 57 4.36 -10.20 -7.04
CA LYS A 57 5.45 -10.02 -6.08
C LYS A 57 5.22 -8.82 -5.14
N VAL A 58 4.76 -7.70 -5.68
CA VAL A 58 4.47 -6.49 -4.89
C VAL A 58 3.27 -6.73 -3.97
N GLN A 59 2.22 -7.40 -4.46
CA GLN A 59 1.06 -7.79 -3.67
C GLN A 59 1.48 -8.65 -2.47
N GLU A 60 2.31 -9.67 -2.68
CA GLU A 60 2.86 -10.51 -1.61
C GLU A 60 3.67 -9.69 -0.60
N LEU A 61 4.54 -8.78 -1.06
CA LEU A 61 5.36 -7.92 -0.18
C LEU A 61 4.53 -6.92 0.64
N LEU A 62 3.43 -6.42 0.07
CA LEU A 62 2.51 -5.51 0.73
C LEU A 62 1.65 -6.25 1.75
N VAL A 63 1.04 -7.38 1.37
CA VAL A 63 0.17 -8.16 2.27
C VAL A 63 0.96 -8.77 3.42
N SER A 64 2.18 -9.28 3.17
CA SER A 64 3.05 -9.83 4.22
C SER A 64 3.75 -8.76 5.08
N ALA A 65 3.53 -7.48 4.79
CA ALA A 65 4.16 -6.41 5.55
C ALA A 65 3.68 -6.41 7.00
N ARG A 66 4.63 -6.44 7.94
CA ARG A 66 4.33 -6.18 9.34
C ARG A 66 3.84 -4.74 9.51
N VAL A 67 2.79 -4.59 10.29
CA VAL A 67 2.25 -3.32 10.79
C VAL A 67 2.29 -3.42 12.31
N GLU A 68 2.69 -2.35 12.98
CA GLU A 68 2.71 -2.35 14.44
C GLU A 68 1.29 -2.34 15.01
N SER A 69 1.12 -3.01 16.15
CA SER A 69 -0.19 -3.11 16.82
C SER A 69 -0.59 -1.81 17.52
N GLU A 70 0.37 -0.93 17.80
CA GLU A 70 0.15 0.32 18.50
C GLU A 70 1.06 1.42 17.94
N TYR A 71 0.55 2.65 17.93
CA TYR A 71 1.29 3.86 17.57
C TYR A 71 1.10 4.91 18.65
N GLY A 72 2.15 5.67 18.94
CA GLY A 72 2.16 6.73 19.95
C GLY A 72 1.41 7.98 19.52
N SER A 73 1.28 8.20 18.21
CA SER A 73 0.57 9.34 17.63
C SER A 73 -0.03 9.03 16.26
N LEU A 74 -0.95 9.90 15.80
CA LEU A 74 -1.49 9.85 14.44
C LEU A 74 -0.38 10.02 13.39
N GLY A 75 0.62 10.87 13.66
CA GLY A 75 1.73 11.12 12.74
C GLY A 75 2.56 9.87 12.49
N GLU A 76 2.93 9.13 13.54
CA GLU A 76 3.66 7.86 13.43
C GLU A 76 2.88 6.82 12.62
N MET A 77 1.57 6.72 12.86
CA MET A 77 0.70 5.81 12.12
C MET A 77 0.61 6.19 10.64
N VAL A 78 0.48 7.48 10.31
CA VAL A 78 0.45 7.97 8.93
C VAL A 78 1.78 7.72 8.21
N GLU A 79 2.92 7.93 8.88
CA GLU A 79 4.24 7.62 8.32
C GLU A 79 4.39 6.12 8.02
N ALA A 80 3.93 5.26 8.95
CA ALA A 80 3.92 3.81 8.74
C ALA A 80 3.05 3.41 7.53
N LEU A 81 1.85 3.98 7.39
CA LEU A 81 0.99 3.77 6.21
C LEU A 81 1.65 4.23 4.91
N HIS A 82 2.29 5.40 4.92
CA HIS A 82 3.01 5.91 3.76
C HIS A 82 4.15 4.98 3.34
N SER A 83 4.87 4.41 4.31
CA SER A 83 5.94 3.43 4.06
C SER A 83 5.43 2.08 3.55
N LEU A 84 4.18 1.74 3.87
CA LEU A 84 3.52 0.51 3.44
C LEU A 84 3.08 0.58 1.96
N ARG A 85 2.65 1.75 1.50
CA ARG A 85 2.10 1.98 0.15
C ARG A 85 3.13 1.74 -0.96
N PHE A 86 2.72 1.06 -2.04
CA PHE A 86 3.53 0.98 -3.26
C PHE A 86 3.40 2.29 -4.07
N PRO A 87 4.50 2.84 -4.61
CA PRO A 87 4.45 4.07 -5.41
C PRO A 87 3.45 4.02 -6.57
N GLY A 88 2.67 5.09 -6.74
CA GLY A 88 1.64 5.19 -7.77
C GLY A 88 0.30 4.53 -7.43
N TYR A 89 0.13 3.96 -6.23
CA TYR A 89 -1.16 3.41 -5.77
C TYR A 89 -1.69 4.19 -4.57
N GLY A 90 -3.00 4.21 -4.38
CA GLY A 90 -3.67 5.11 -3.45
C GLY A 90 -3.67 4.67 -1.99
N THR A 91 -4.00 5.63 -1.13
CA THR A 91 -4.40 5.42 0.28
C THR A 91 -5.71 6.15 0.53
N ARG A 92 -6.60 5.55 1.32
CA ARG A 92 -7.86 6.16 1.73
C ARG A 92 -8.05 6.01 3.23
N GLY A 93 -8.68 7.01 3.83
CA GLY A 93 -9.01 7.04 5.26
C GLY A 93 -10.49 7.29 5.47
N LEU A 94 -11.08 6.65 6.48
CA LEU A 94 -12.43 6.90 6.96
C LEU A 94 -12.37 7.06 8.48
N SER A 95 -13.03 8.09 9.01
CA SER A 95 -13.26 8.22 10.45
C SER A 95 -14.62 7.63 10.79
N ILE A 96 -14.70 6.80 11.82
CA ILE A 96 -15.92 6.11 12.23
C ILE A 96 -16.12 6.34 13.73
N GLU A 97 -17.35 6.59 14.15
CA GLU A 97 -17.73 6.59 15.56
C GLU A 97 -18.06 5.17 16.00
N ALA A 98 -17.42 4.68 17.06
CA ALA A 98 -17.70 3.38 17.64
C ALA A 98 -19.05 3.40 18.38
N PRO A 99 -19.73 2.24 18.54
CA PRO A 99 -21.00 2.15 19.27
C PRO A 99 -20.93 2.63 20.73
N ASP A 100 -19.74 2.61 21.33
CA ASP A 100 -19.49 3.10 22.69
C ASP A 100 -19.04 4.56 22.75
N GLY A 101 -19.19 5.31 21.65
CA GLY A 101 -18.81 6.71 21.53
C GLY A 101 -17.30 6.95 21.36
N GLY A 102 -16.50 5.88 21.26
CA GLY A 102 -15.08 5.98 20.95
C GLY A 102 -14.82 6.36 19.49
N ALA A 103 -13.62 6.89 19.20
CA ALA A 103 -13.21 7.17 17.82
C ALA A 103 -12.45 5.99 17.19
N LEU A 104 -12.81 5.65 15.96
CA LEU A 104 -12.12 4.69 15.11
C LEU A 104 -11.64 5.37 13.84
N SER A 105 -10.56 4.86 13.26
CA SER A 105 -10.18 5.22 11.90
C SER A 105 -9.81 3.99 11.08
N LEU A 106 -10.36 3.90 9.88
CA LEU A 106 -10.03 2.88 8.91
C LEU A 106 -9.10 3.48 7.86
N HIS A 107 -7.95 2.85 7.64
CA HIS A 107 -7.00 3.26 6.62
C HIS A 107 -6.75 2.12 5.65
N CYS A 108 -7.04 2.34 4.38
CA CYS A 108 -6.88 1.36 3.32
C CYS A 108 -5.75 1.77 2.38
N VAL A 109 -4.83 0.84 2.15
CA VAL A 109 -3.76 0.94 1.15
C VAL A 109 -4.14 0.09 -0.04
N GLU A 110 -4.17 0.68 -1.23
CA GLU A 110 -4.50 -0.02 -2.46
C GLU A 110 -3.46 -1.11 -2.75
N ILE A 111 -3.93 -2.32 -3.08
CA ILE A 111 -3.08 -3.43 -3.47
C ILE A 111 -2.91 -3.42 -4.99
N PRO A 112 -1.69 -3.26 -5.52
CA PRO A 112 -1.44 -3.05 -6.95
C PRO A 112 -2.10 -4.07 -7.87
N GLU A 113 -2.83 -3.60 -8.89
CA GLU A 113 -3.43 -4.43 -9.97
C GLU A 113 -4.35 -5.55 -9.46
N SER A 114 -4.98 -5.38 -8.29
CA SER A 114 -5.79 -6.44 -7.67
C SER A 114 -7.28 -6.12 -7.52
N GLY A 115 -7.67 -4.84 -7.57
CA GLY A 115 -9.02 -4.40 -7.20
C GLY A 115 -9.36 -4.64 -5.72
N ARG A 116 -8.35 -4.82 -4.87
CA ARG A 116 -8.44 -5.03 -3.43
C ARG A 116 -7.64 -3.97 -2.69
N ASP A 117 -8.00 -3.75 -1.43
CA ASP A 117 -7.26 -2.91 -0.51
C ASP A 117 -6.84 -3.74 0.70
N ARG A 118 -5.67 -3.43 1.27
CA ARG A 118 -5.33 -3.82 2.64
C ARG A 118 -5.79 -2.72 3.58
N CYS A 119 -6.73 -3.03 4.46
CA CYS A 119 -7.36 -2.08 5.36
C CYS A 119 -7.00 -2.37 6.81
N LEU A 120 -6.59 -1.31 7.50
CA LEU A 120 -6.13 -1.29 8.88
C LEU A 120 -7.12 -0.47 9.70
N LEU A 121 -7.82 -1.12 10.64
CA LEU A 121 -8.77 -0.47 11.52
C LEU A 121 -8.10 -0.15 12.85
N PHE A 122 -8.09 1.11 13.24
CA PHE A 122 -7.52 1.59 14.48
C PHE A 122 -8.59 2.11 15.43
N ARG A 123 -8.33 1.92 16.73
CA ARG A 123 -9.04 2.56 17.82
C ARG A 123 -8.20 3.65 18.44
N HIS A 124 -8.80 4.82 18.65
CA HIS A 124 -8.16 5.96 19.29
C HIS A 124 -8.36 5.88 20.80
N ALA A 125 -7.28 6.08 21.54
CA ALA A 125 -7.26 6.16 23.00
C ALA A 125 -6.41 7.36 23.42
N GLY A 126 -7.03 8.54 23.40
CA GLY A 126 -6.29 9.81 23.46
C GLY A 126 -5.45 9.99 22.20
N GLU A 127 -4.15 10.21 22.37
CA GLU A 127 -3.20 10.35 21.25
C GLU A 127 -2.73 9.01 20.68
N ARG A 128 -2.94 7.91 21.40
CA ARG A 128 -2.49 6.57 21.00
C ARG A 128 -3.50 5.92 20.07
N LEU A 129 -2.99 5.15 19.11
CA LEU A 129 -3.78 4.36 18.19
C LEU A 129 -3.46 2.88 18.38
N ARG A 130 -4.49 2.06 18.54
CA ARG A 130 -4.36 0.60 18.64
C ARG A 130 -5.00 -0.06 17.44
N LEU A 131 -4.26 -0.93 16.76
CA LEU A 131 -4.77 -1.73 15.64
C LEU A 131 -5.78 -2.75 16.16
N LEU A 132 -7.02 -2.63 15.71
CA LEU A 132 -8.09 -3.59 15.97
C LEU A 132 -8.08 -4.71 14.94
N ASP A 133 -7.97 -4.36 13.66
CA ASP A 133 -8.08 -5.33 12.56
C ASP A 133 -7.17 -4.98 11.38
N ASP A 134 -6.76 -6.01 10.65
CA ASP A 134 -5.86 -5.93 9.50
C ASP A 134 -6.30 -6.96 8.46
N VAL A 135 -6.95 -6.47 7.41
CA VAL A 135 -7.67 -7.31 6.46
C VAL A 135 -7.40 -6.90 5.03
N VAL A 136 -7.56 -7.86 4.11
CA VAL A 136 -7.63 -7.59 2.69
C VAL A 136 -9.07 -7.76 2.22
N VAL A 137 -9.64 -6.69 1.66
CA VAL A 137 -11.04 -6.62 1.20
C VAL A 137 -11.10 -6.17 -0.25
N ARG A 138 -12.25 -6.39 -0.90
CA ARG A 138 -12.51 -5.82 -2.22
C ARG A 138 -12.63 -4.29 -2.12
N SER A 139 -12.05 -3.59 -3.08
CA SER A 139 -12.07 -2.13 -3.16
C SER A 139 -13.31 -1.65 -3.96
N PRO A 140 -13.90 -0.49 -3.64
CA PRO A 140 -13.62 0.36 -2.47
C PRO A 140 -14.43 -0.09 -1.23
N VAL A 141 -13.87 0.12 -0.04
CA VAL A 141 -14.65 0.15 1.20
C VAL A 141 -15.41 1.47 1.31
N GLY A 142 -16.70 1.42 1.60
CA GLY A 142 -17.57 2.58 1.85
C GLY A 142 -17.79 2.86 3.33
N SER A 143 -17.92 1.82 4.15
CA SER A 143 -18.07 1.95 5.61
C SER A 143 -17.56 0.72 6.36
N VAL A 144 -17.39 0.87 7.67
CA VAL A 144 -17.14 -0.24 8.60
C VAL A 144 -18.01 -0.05 9.84
N GLU A 145 -18.61 -1.13 10.31
CA GLU A 145 -19.46 -1.18 11.50
C GLU A 145 -18.87 -2.17 12.50
N LEU A 146 -18.94 -1.87 13.80
CA LEU A 146 -18.61 -2.85 14.84
C LEU A 146 -19.89 -3.57 15.28
N LEU A 147 -20.11 -4.78 14.77
CA LEU A 147 -21.21 -5.64 15.19
C LEU A 147 -20.69 -6.65 16.21
N SER A 148 -21.11 -6.50 17.48
CA SER A 148 -20.65 -7.38 18.58
C SER A 148 -19.12 -7.48 18.66
N GLU A 149 -18.45 -6.33 18.63
CA GLU A 149 -16.98 -6.18 18.62
C GLU A 149 -16.25 -6.74 17.39
N ARG A 150 -16.99 -7.19 16.36
CA ARG A 150 -16.41 -7.62 15.08
C ARG A 150 -16.60 -6.54 14.02
N PRO A 151 -15.52 -6.09 13.37
CA PRO A 151 -15.62 -5.21 12.21
C PRO A 151 -16.33 -5.91 11.05
N VAL A 152 -17.33 -5.24 10.48
CA VAL A 152 -18.02 -5.62 9.24
C VAL A 152 -17.77 -4.53 8.22
N TYR A 153 -17.11 -4.89 7.13
CA TYR A 153 -16.74 -3.98 6.06
C TYR A 153 -17.85 -3.96 5.01
N ARG A 154 -18.24 -2.79 4.53
CA ARG A 154 -19.25 -2.64 3.48
C ARG A 154 -18.73 -1.83 2.31
N ASP A 155 -19.22 -2.13 1.11
CA ASP A 155 -19.00 -1.31 -0.06
C ASP A 155 -19.83 0.00 0.01
N PRO A 156 -19.66 0.95 -0.93
CA PRO A 156 -20.45 2.18 -0.94
C PRO A 156 -21.96 1.99 -1.13
N ALA A 157 -22.40 0.82 -1.61
CA ALA A 157 -23.81 0.47 -1.73
C ALA A 157 -24.37 -0.21 -0.47
N GLY A 158 -23.53 -0.44 0.55
CA GLY A 158 -23.90 -1.06 1.82
C GLY A 158 -23.80 -2.60 1.83
N ALA A 159 -23.35 -3.22 0.75
CA ALA A 159 -23.17 -4.68 0.70
C ALA A 159 -21.93 -5.09 1.50
N GLU A 160 -22.05 -6.17 2.27
CA GLU A 160 -20.93 -6.69 3.06
C GLU A 160 -19.80 -7.22 2.17
N LEU A 161 -18.57 -6.89 2.55
CA LEU A 161 -17.36 -7.31 1.89
C LEU A 161 -16.72 -8.47 2.63
N ALA A 162 -16.35 -9.52 1.89
CA ALA A 162 -15.52 -10.58 2.44
C ALA A 162 -14.15 -10.02 2.86
N ALA A 163 -13.81 -10.18 4.13
CA ALA A 163 -12.56 -9.73 4.72
C ALA A 163 -11.63 -10.91 5.00
N GLU A 164 -10.47 -10.93 4.34
CA GLU A 164 -9.42 -11.91 4.57
C GLU A 164 -8.41 -11.34 5.57
N ARG A 165 -8.31 -11.91 6.77
CA ARG A 165 -7.35 -11.42 7.77
C ARG A 165 -5.92 -11.66 7.33
N VAL A 166 -5.10 -10.63 7.47
CA VAL A 166 -3.65 -10.75 7.28
C VAL A 166 -3.07 -11.46 8.51
N PRO A 167 -2.32 -12.57 8.34
CA PRO A 167 -1.70 -13.27 9.47
C PRO A 167 -0.76 -12.33 10.24
N ARG A 168 -0.93 -12.26 11.56
CA ARG A 168 0.03 -11.54 12.42
C ARG A 168 1.25 -12.40 12.65
N ALA A 169 2.44 -11.79 12.56
CA ALA A 169 3.68 -12.50 12.86
C ALA A 169 3.69 -12.92 14.35
N GLY A 170 3.52 -14.22 14.62
CA GLY A 170 3.45 -14.78 15.98
C GLY A 170 2.14 -15.50 16.33
N GLU A 171 1.17 -15.55 15.40
CA GLU A 171 0.01 -16.46 15.45
C GLU A 171 0.25 -17.74 14.63
#